data_AF-A0A973U3L5-F1
#
_entry.id   AF-A0A973U3L5-F1
#
_cell.length_a   1.000
_cell.length_b   1.000
_cell.length_c   1.000
_cell.angle_alpha   90.00
_cell.angle_beta   90.00
_cell.angle_gamma   90.00
#
_symmetry.space_group_name_H-M   'P 1'
#
loop_
_entity.id
_entity.type
_entity.pdbx_description
1 polymer ?
#
loop_
_entity_poly.entity_id
_entity_poly.type
_entity_poly.pdbx_seq_one_letter_code
_entity_poly.pdbx_strand_id
1 'polypeptide(L)' 'AAQPNKRFADVEELGALAVFLCGPGGRSITGTALPVDGGWTAH' A
#
# COMPACT_ATOMS: atom_id res chain seq x y z
N ALA A 1 2.06 9.53 16.52
CA ALA A 1 1.93 9.86 15.09
C ALA A 1 0.51 9.53 14.65
N ALA A 2 -0.11 10.40 13.84
CA ALA A 2 -1.51 10.29 13.48
C ALA A 2 -1.66 9.30 12.33
N GLN A 3 -1.87 8.03 12.66
CA GLN A 3 -2.35 7.05 11.71
C GLN A 3 -3.89 7.05 11.79
N PRO A 4 -4.63 7.57 10.78
CA PRO A 4 -6.08 7.71 10.84
C PRO A 4 -6.83 6.43 11.19
N ASN A 5 -6.41 5.30 10.62
CA ASN A 5 -7.08 4.01 10.85
C ASN A 5 -6.68 3.33 12.17
N LYS A 6 -5.66 3.85 12.87
CA LYS A 6 -5.15 3.37 14.18
C LYS A 6 -4.83 1.87 14.25
N ARG A 7 -4.47 1.23 13.13
CA ARG A 7 -4.06 -0.18 13.10
C ARG A 7 -2.79 -0.34 12.30
N PHE A 8 -1.93 -1.26 12.71
CA PHE A 8 -0.80 -1.62 11.85
C PHE A 8 -1.28 -2.25 10.54
N ALA A 9 -0.49 -2.06 9.49
CA ALA A 9 -0.65 -2.82 8.27
C ALA A 9 -0.22 -4.26 8.53
N ASP A 10 -1.01 -5.21 8.05
CA ASP A 10 -0.68 -6.63 8.15
C ASP A 10 0.16 -7.07 6.93
N VAL A 11 0.93 -8.14 7.09
CA VAL A 11 1.81 -8.64 6.00
C VAL A 11 0.99 -9.10 4.78
N GLU A 12 -0.24 -9.55 5.01
CA GLU A 12 -1.20 -9.94 3.98
C GLU A 12 -1.60 -8.76 3.10
N GLU A 13 -1.70 -7.55 3.65
CA GLU A 13 -2.04 -6.34 2.88
C GLU A 13 -0.91 -5.92 1.95
N LEU A 14 0.33 -6.01 2.44
CA LEU A 14 1.54 -5.80 1.62
C LEU A 14 1.65 -6.85 0.52
N GLY A 15 1.38 -8.12 0.85
CA GLY A 15 1.35 -9.22 -0.12
C GLY A 15 0.30 -9.01 -1.20
N ALA A 16 -0.91 -8.58 -0.83
CA ALA A 16 -1.98 -8.30 -1.79
C ALA A 16 -1.60 -7.16 -2.76
N LEU A 17 -0.98 -6.09 -2.26
CA LEU A 17 -0.49 -5.02 -3.14
C LEU A 17 0.61 -5.53 -4.08
N ALA A 18 1.55 -6.34 -3.59
CA ALA A 18 2.61 -6.91 -4.42
C ALA A 18 2.03 -7.79 -5.54
N VAL A 19 1.07 -8.66 -5.23
CA VAL A 19 0.36 -9.50 -6.22
C VAL A 19 -0.38 -8.64 -7.24
N PHE A 20 -1.05 -7.58 -6.81
CA PHE A 20 -1.72 -6.64 -7.70
C PHE A 20 -0.74 -5.96 -8.67
N LEU A 21 0.38 -5.44 -8.16
CA LEU A 21 1.41 -4.76 -8.93
C LEU A 21 2.09 -5.69 -9.95
N CYS A 22 2.31 -6.95 -9.59
CA CYS A 22 2.84 -7.97 -10.50
C CYS A 22 1.78 -8.53 -11.47
N GLY A 23 0.50 -8.21 -11.27
CA GLY A 23 -0.61 -8.69 -12.08
C GLY A 23 -1.00 -7.78 -13.24
N PRO A 24 -2.04 -8.14 -14.01
CA PRO A 24 -2.53 -7.33 -15.13
C PRO A 24 -2.96 -5.91 -14.74
N GLY A 25 -3.46 -5.73 -13.51
CA GLY A 25 -3.90 -4.43 -12.98
C GLY A 25 -2.76 -3.44 -12.71
N GLY A 26 -1.53 -3.94 -12.50
CA GLY A 26 -0.36 -3.12 -12.20
C GLY A 26 0.46 -2.67 -13.41
N ARG A 27 0.11 -3.10 -14.64
CA ARG A 27 0.99 -2.99 -15.83
C ARG A 27 1.49 -1.59 -16.18
N SER A 28 0.75 -0.54 -15.82
CA SER A 28 1.13 0.85 -16.07
C SER A 28 1.55 1.60 -14.81
N ILE A 29 1.65 0.91 -13.67
CA ILE A 29 2.09 1.48 -12.39
C ILE A 29 3.59 1.20 -12.27
N THR A 30 4.40 2.22 -12.52
CA THR A 30 5.86 2.11 -12.48
C THR A 30 6.50 3.40 -11.96
N GLY A 31 7.67 3.29 -11.33
CA GLY A 31 8.42 4.44 -10.81
C GLY A 31 7.74 5.20 -9.67
N THR A 32 6.76 4.60 -9.00
CA THR A 32 6.00 5.22 -7.92
C THR A 32 5.99 4.36 -6.67
N ALA A 33 5.91 5.01 -5.51
CA ALA A 33 5.71 4.35 -4.22
C ALA A 33 4.24 4.48 -3.81
N LEU A 34 3.54 3.35 -3.68
CA LEU A 34 2.17 3.31 -3.18
C LEU A 34 2.17 3.04 -1.66
N PRO A 35 1.71 3.99 -0.83
CA PRO A 35 1.71 3.82 0.62
C PRO A 35 0.65 2.81 1.09
N VAL A 36 1.05 1.94 2.02
CA VAL A 36 0.18 0.99 2.76
C VAL A 36 0.41 1.21 4.25
N ASP A 37 0.04 2.40 4.72
CA ASP A 37 0.43 2.91 6.04
C ASP A 37 -0.75 3.39 6.88
N GLY A 38 -1.98 3.15 6.42
CA GLY A 38 -3.19 3.58 7.09
C GLY A 38 -3.45 5.09 7.08
N GLY A 39 -2.80 5.83 6.17
CA GLY A 39 -2.96 7.28 6.00
C GLY A 39 -1.89 8.10 6.73
N TRP A 40 -0.80 7.48 7.18
CA TRP A 40 0.28 8.18 7.87
C TRP A 40 0.93 9.24 6.99
N THR A 41 1.27 8.90 5.73
CA THR A 41 2.02 9.79 4.81
C THR A 41 1.12 10.89 4.22
N ALA A 42 -0.19 10.89 4.51
CA ALA A 42 -1.13 11.89 4.01
C ALA A 42 -1.14 13.20 4.84
N HIS A 43 -0.37 13.25 5.94
CA HIS A 43 -0.35 14.35 6.90
C HIS A 43 1.03 15.01 7.00
#